data_AF-A0A177CYN8-F1
#
_entry.id   AF-A0A177CYN8-F1
#
_cell.length_a   1.000
_cell.length_b   1.000
_cell.length_c   1.000
_cell.angle_alpha   90.00
_cell.angle_beta   90.00
_cell.angle_gamma   90.00
#
_symmetry.space_group_name_H-M   'P 1'
#
loop_
_entity.id
_entity.type
_entity.pdbx_description
1 polymer ?
#
loop_
_entity_poly.entity_id
_entity_poly.type
_entity_poly.pdbx_seq_one_letter_code
_entity_poly.pdbx_strand_id
1 'polypeptide(L)'
;MSNAIPLALRPAARAARQWNSVTSAFARRYCVTQCSSFTPAASSPVLSAIRSPAAPRPVRSFCTTPRIAAKADDASLTHQDIIPPQQGLPQQKRTVQIGHLPTGRVSDKQIRNIFGDRVSGHAGNSVLRILHHRRTSGSLADYGVDNLGDKYNVSRDQAIKALEWLRNRFPIDEARAAEAWAEKEANRIAYELWLADPENDSKYKDPARVYREQQKKEAEEREQEAEQQERSQYGILRTGKSQFEIAIQEKRRQRLEEITKKAEEKEARAVEEEKMLATGEWVRTPGGTQLMKPGQDTYVDVFGREQVSRRKEEMEKAQKAAETPFKDPEEMLAQTTLTQRLYPMTAFVLVVCLVSFGFAHYYEPPAPSYRLWPDLAPSTATLAALLLTNTLVCLAWRWTPFWPILTRYFMHVPGYPRAVQALGNVFSHVQYEHLLGNMMVLALVAPVAHELVGRGVFLGTYVSAGALGTLASLYWANLGRGSIAAHSVGASAAIWGIATLYCLLTDTESIKIPFGGEVSFWPKMLITAFVAWEIAMAARKSPSTMDHASHFGGIATGVGVAGYLHVTGFHQRRAAADTEKTVDVGGLVKEEVSEVKDAVVKVVKKA
;
A
#
# COMPACT_ATOMS: atom_id res chain seq x y z
N MET A 1 30.00 -10.79 -12.62
CA MET A 1 29.35 -11.66 -11.63
C MET A 1 29.48 -11.03 -10.25
N SER A 2 28.39 -10.47 -9.73
CA SER A 2 27.88 -10.69 -8.37
C SER A 2 26.82 -9.63 -8.08
N ASN A 3 25.70 -10.12 -7.59
CA ASN A 3 24.38 -9.52 -7.64
C ASN A 3 24.18 -8.46 -6.55
N ALA A 4 23.68 -7.29 -6.94
CA ALA A 4 23.05 -6.33 -6.05
C ALA A 4 21.59 -6.18 -6.49
N ILE A 5 20.66 -6.64 -5.64
CA ILE A 5 19.20 -6.47 -5.79
C ILE A 5 18.75 -5.49 -4.69
N PRO A 6 17.97 -4.44 -5.02
CA PRO A 6 17.59 -3.41 -4.07
C PRO A 6 16.39 -3.79 -3.19
N LEU A 7 16.43 -3.23 -1.98
CA LEU A 7 15.52 -3.38 -0.86
C LEU A 7 14.21 -2.58 -1.08
N ALA A 8 13.11 -3.26 -1.38
CA ALA A 8 11.77 -2.65 -1.37
C ALA A 8 10.76 -3.66 -0.81
N LEU A 9 10.39 -3.51 0.47
CA LEU A 9 9.14 -3.97 1.10
C LEU A 9 9.16 -3.65 2.62
N ARG A 10 8.62 -2.49 2.99
CA ARG A 10 8.08 -2.22 4.34
C ARG A 10 6.79 -1.41 4.17
N PRO A 11 5.61 -1.94 4.47
CA PRO A 11 4.40 -1.14 4.48
C PRO A 11 4.33 -0.31 5.77
N ALA A 12 4.13 0.99 5.60
CA ALA A 12 3.83 1.92 6.69
C ALA A 12 2.42 1.66 7.21
N ALA A 13 2.34 1.24 8.47
CA ALA A 13 1.10 1.11 9.21
C ALA A 13 0.52 2.50 9.53
N ARG A 14 -0.68 2.77 9.02
CA ARG A 14 -1.76 3.53 9.67
C ARG A 14 -2.87 3.65 8.62
N ALA A 15 -3.95 2.90 8.78
CA ALA A 15 -5.29 3.11 8.21
C ALA A 15 -6.13 1.85 8.48
N ALA A 16 -6.33 1.53 9.76
CA ALA A 16 -7.23 0.45 10.20
C ALA A 16 -7.76 0.78 11.59
N ARG A 17 -8.40 1.95 11.73
CA ARG A 17 -9.12 2.33 12.95
C ARG A 17 -10.45 2.93 12.55
N GLN A 18 -11.36 2.07 12.09
CA GLN A 18 -12.81 2.26 12.27
C GLN A 18 -13.64 1.01 11.97
N TRP A 19 -13.06 -0.07 11.45
CA TRP A 19 -13.76 -1.34 11.17
C TRP A 19 -13.29 -2.52 12.04
N ASN A 20 -12.95 -2.27 13.32
CA ASN A 20 -12.37 -3.31 14.19
C ASN A 20 -13.10 -3.51 15.52
N SER A 21 -14.31 -2.98 15.73
CA SER A 21 -15.04 -3.23 16.99
C SER A 21 -15.67 -4.63 17.06
N VAL A 22 -16.06 -5.24 15.93
CA VAL A 22 -16.66 -6.59 15.90
C VAL A 22 -15.60 -7.69 15.86
N THR A 23 -14.50 -7.49 15.12
CA THR A 23 -13.37 -8.43 15.01
C THR A 23 -12.43 -8.42 16.22
N SER A 24 -12.29 -7.30 16.95
CA SER A 24 -11.47 -7.27 18.18
C SER A 24 -12.20 -7.76 19.45
N ALA A 25 -13.53 -7.83 19.42
CA ALA A 25 -14.32 -8.53 20.44
C ALA A 25 -14.27 -10.05 20.23
N PHE A 26 -14.19 -10.52 18.98
CA PHE A 26 -14.01 -11.93 18.62
C PHE A 26 -12.61 -12.44 19.00
N ALA A 27 -11.55 -11.67 18.71
CA ALA A 27 -10.17 -12.05 19.04
C ALA A 27 -9.86 -12.04 20.55
N ARG A 28 -10.59 -11.25 21.36
CA ARG A 28 -10.43 -11.25 22.83
C ARG A 28 -11.09 -12.44 23.52
N ARG A 29 -12.09 -13.08 22.89
CA ARG A 29 -12.79 -14.24 23.46
C ARG A 29 -12.11 -15.58 23.16
N TYR A 30 -11.14 -15.61 22.24
CA TYR A 30 -10.37 -16.80 21.85
C TYR A 30 -8.89 -16.80 22.27
N CYS A 31 -8.36 -15.70 22.80
CA CYS A 31 -6.97 -15.62 23.29
C CYS A 31 -6.84 -15.55 24.82
N VAL A 32 -7.92 -15.76 25.57
CA VAL A 32 -7.88 -15.92 27.03
C VAL A 32 -8.75 -17.12 27.40
N THR A 33 -8.15 -18.06 28.14
CA THR A 33 -8.72 -19.28 28.75
C THR A 33 -9.00 -20.49 27.84
N GLN A 34 -7.97 -21.31 27.59
CA GLN A 34 -7.84 -22.64 28.20
C GLN A 34 -6.34 -23.02 28.27
N CYS A 35 -5.68 -22.64 29.36
CA CYS A 35 -4.46 -23.30 29.81
C CYS A 35 -4.91 -24.46 30.68
N SER A 36 -5.26 -25.58 30.04
CA SER A 36 -5.39 -26.86 30.75
C SER A 36 -3.98 -27.35 31.04
N SER A 37 -3.74 -27.59 32.33
CA SER A 37 -2.48 -27.97 32.96
C SER A 37 -1.78 -29.14 32.27
N PHE A 38 -0.79 -28.83 31.44
CA PHE A 38 0.34 -29.73 31.19
C PHE A 38 1.42 -29.42 32.23
N THR A 39 1.67 -30.37 33.12
CA THR A 39 2.88 -30.44 33.92
C THR A 39 4.10 -30.48 32.98
N PRO A 40 5.01 -29.48 33.02
CA PRO A 40 6.25 -29.60 32.28
C PRO A 40 7.17 -30.57 33.05
N ALA A 41 7.61 -31.62 32.36
CA ALA A 41 8.72 -32.45 32.81
C ALA A 41 9.95 -31.56 33.06
N ALA A 42 10.70 -31.92 34.12
CA ALA A 42 11.83 -31.17 34.65
C ALA A 42 12.83 -30.74 33.57
N SER A 43 13.05 -29.43 33.46
CA SER A 43 14.20 -28.87 32.75
C SER A 43 15.43 -28.89 33.65
N SER A 44 16.57 -29.23 33.08
CA SER A 44 17.86 -29.41 33.77
C SER A 44 18.30 -28.17 34.57
N PRO A 45 18.88 -28.33 35.78
CA PRO A 45 19.20 -27.24 36.72
C PRO A 45 20.34 -26.31 36.28
N VAL A 46 20.96 -26.54 35.11
CA VAL A 46 22.11 -25.76 34.64
C VAL A 46 21.70 -24.50 33.86
N LEU A 47 20.55 -24.53 33.17
CA LEU A 47 20.09 -23.41 32.33
C LEU A 47 19.29 -22.35 33.10
N SER A 48 18.88 -22.62 34.35
CA SER A 48 18.23 -21.64 35.23
C SER A 48 19.23 -20.72 35.95
N ALA A 49 20.50 -21.11 36.04
CA ALA A 49 21.54 -20.34 36.73
C ALA A 49 22.13 -19.18 35.88
N ILE A 50 21.89 -19.16 34.57
CA ILE A 50 22.51 -18.19 33.63
C ILE A 50 21.57 -17.01 33.31
N ARG A 51 20.34 -17.00 33.84
CA ARG A 51 19.35 -15.96 33.51
C ARG A 51 19.14 -15.00 34.68
N SER A 52 19.86 -13.87 34.65
CA SER A 52 19.62 -12.76 35.57
C SER A 52 18.19 -12.21 35.41
N PRO A 53 17.46 -11.93 36.51
CA PRO A 53 16.12 -11.36 36.44
C PRO A 53 16.22 -9.89 36.04
N ALA A 54 15.71 -9.55 34.85
CA ALA A 54 15.56 -8.16 34.43
C ALA A 54 14.43 -7.50 35.24
N ALA A 55 14.71 -6.36 35.86
CA ALA A 55 13.75 -5.60 36.66
C ALA A 55 12.54 -5.12 35.82
N PRO A 56 11.33 -5.10 36.41
CA PRO A 56 10.13 -4.66 35.72
C PRO A 56 10.20 -3.14 35.42
N ARG A 57 10.05 -2.76 34.15
CA ARG A 57 9.91 -1.35 33.74
C ARG A 57 8.48 -0.87 34.03
N PRO A 58 8.28 0.28 34.71
CA PRO A 58 6.96 0.85 34.90
C PRO A 58 6.42 1.42 33.57
N VAL A 59 5.19 1.03 33.23
CA VAL A 59 4.43 1.55 32.10
C VAL A 59 3.90 2.94 32.47
N ARG A 60 4.26 3.98 31.70
CA ARG A 60 3.68 5.32 31.87
C ARG A 60 2.26 5.34 31.32
N SER A 61 1.30 5.73 32.17
CA SER A 61 -0.06 6.07 31.76
C SER A 61 -0.06 7.37 30.98
N PHE A 62 -0.64 7.37 29.77
CA PHE A 62 -0.85 8.59 28.99
C PHE A 62 -2.07 9.35 29.54
N CYS A 63 -1.84 10.51 30.15
CA CYS A 63 -2.90 11.50 30.41
C CYS A 63 -3.25 12.23 29.10
N THR A 64 -4.53 12.27 28.78
CA THR A 64 -5.10 13.10 27.71
C THR A 64 -5.21 14.55 28.17
N THR A 65 -4.48 15.47 27.51
CA THR A 65 -4.72 16.92 27.64
C THR A 65 -5.98 17.32 26.89
N PRO A 66 -6.86 18.17 27.44
CA PRO A 66 -8.02 18.67 26.73
C PRO A 66 -7.59 19.63 25.60
N ARG A 67 -8.26 19.54 24.45
CA ARG A 67 -8.06 20.44 23.31
C ARG A 67 -8.55 21.83 23.68
N ILE A 68 -7.67 22.83 23.58
CA ILE A 68 -8.08 24.24 23.51
C ILE A 68 -8.49 24.48 22.05
N ALA A 69 -9.78 24.71 21.82
CA ALA A 69 -10.30 25.16 20.54
C ALA A 69 -10.11 26.69 20.45
N ALA A 70 -9.33 27.15 19.47
CA ALA A 70 -9.34 28.55 19.07
C ALA A 70 -10.56 28.79 18.18
N LYS A 71 -11.40 29.75 18.55
CA LYS A 71 -12.55 30.20 17.77
C LYS A 71 -12.01 31.12 16.68
N ALA A 72 -12.05 30.69 15.43
CA ALA A 72 -11.83 31.57 14.29
C ALA A 72 -13.15 32.30 14.02
N ASP A 73 -13.17 33.62 14.21
CA ASP A 73 -14.28 34.44 13.76
C ASP A 73 -14.11 34.67 12.24
N ASP A 74 -15.06 34.14 11.46
CA ASP A 74 -15.20 34.40 10.04
C ASP A 74 -15.64 35.86 9.84
N ALA A 75 -14.69 36.75 9.56
CA ALA A 75 -15.00 38.06 8.98
C ALA A 75 -14.96 37.93 7.45
N SER A 76 -16.14 38.02 6.84
CA SER A 76 -16.34 38.14 5.40
C SER A 76 -15.57 39.34 4.85
N LEU A 77 -14.52 39.09 4.08
CA LEU A 77 -13.80 40.11 3.33
C LEU A 77 -14.63 40.52 2.10
N THR A 78 -15.34 41.63 2.20
CA THR A 78 -15.92 42.34 1.06
C THR A 78 -14.85 43.14 0.32
N HIS A 79 -14.94 43.09 -1.00
CA HIS A 79 -13.96 43.56 -1.96
C HIS A 79 -14.02 45.09 -2.17
N GLN A 80 -13.73 45.88 -1.14
CA GLN A 80 -13.55 47.33 -1.23
C GLN A 80 -12.65 47.78 -0.07
N ASP A 81 -11.33 47.77 -0.28
CA ASP A 81 -10.35 48.60 0.43
C ASP A 81 -8.99 48.44 -0.28
N ILE A 82 -8.94 48.94 -1.52
CA ILE A 82 -7.69 49.20 -2.22
C ILE A 82 -7.21 50.58 -1.73
N ILE A 83 -6.26 50.58 -0.81
CA ILE A 83 -5.61 51.81 -0.32
C ILE A 83 -4.56 52.23 -1.36
N PRO A 84 -4.63 53.44 -1.96
CA PRO A 84 -3.55 53.97 -2.78
C PRO A 84 -2.33 54.32 -1.92
N PRO A 85 -1.10 54.33 -2.47
CA PRO A 85 0.13 54.47 -1.69
C PRO A 85 0.19 55.85 -1.02
N GLN A 86 0.00 55.88 0.29
CA GLN A 86 0.14 57.10 1.08
C GLN A 86 1.62 57.42 1.33
N GLN A 87 1.99 58.63 0.91
CA GLN A 87 3.20 59.33 1.35
C GLN A 87 3.21 59.46 2.89
N GLY A 88 4.31 59.03 3.50
CA GLY A 88 4.76 59.47 4.83
C GLY A 88 3.77 59.35 6.00
N LEU A 89 3.53 58.14 6.49
CA LEU A 89 2.90 57.94 7.80
C LEU A 89 3.81 58.50 8.92
N PRO A 90 3.30 59.28 9.90
CA PRO A 90 4.06 59.65 11.07
C PRO A 90 4.36 58.39 11.89
N GLN A 91 5.65 58.08 12.08
CA GLN A 91 6.09 56.92 12.87
C GLN A 91 5.41 56.94 14.26
N GLN A 92 4.51 55.99 14.51
CA GLN A 92 3.95 55.80 15.85
C GLN A 92 5.09 55.45 16.79
N LYS A 93 5.42 56.34 17.73
CA LYS A 93 6.45 56.09 18.75
C LYS A 93 6.01 54.90 19.61
N ARG A 94 6.62 53.75 19.38
CA ARG A 94 6.38 52.51 20.14
C ARG A 94 6.65 52.79 21.62
N THR A 95 5.65 52.56 22.48
CA THR A 95 5.81 52.76 23.92
C THR A 95 6.74 51.68 24.48
N VAL A 96 7.92 52.09 24.94
CA VAL A 96 8.90 51.19 25.55
C VAL A 96 8.36 50.72 26.91
N GLN A 97 8.19 49.41 27.07
CA GLN A 97 7.75 48.80 28.32
C GLN A 97 8.92 48.76 29.31
N ILE A 98 8.86 49.60 30.34
CA ILE A 98 9.93 49.72 31.35
C ILE A 98 9.70 48.69 32.45
N GLY A 99 10.66 47.77 32.62
CA GLY A 99 10.61 46.71 33.64
C GLY A 99 10.62 47.21 35.09
N HIS A 100 10.45 46.27 36.03
CA HIS A 100 10.58 46.53 37.46
C HIS A 100 12.07 46.52 37.88
N LEU A 101 12.38 47.17 39.01
CA LEU A 101 13.71 47.07 39.62
C LEU A 101 13.95 45.63 40.13
N PRO A 102 15.20 45.12 40.10
CA PRO A 102 15.54 43.77 40.54
C PRO A 102 15.11 43.45 41.99
N THR A 103 15.09 44.44 42.87
CA THR A 103 14.67 44.31 44.28
C THR A 103 13.21 44.67 44.53
N GLY A 104 12.42 44.91 43.48
CA GLY A 104 11.05 45.40 43.61
C GLY A 104 10.95 46.88 44.01
N ARG A 105 9.81 47.27 44.57
CA ARG A 105 9.51 48.67 44.95
C ARG A 105 10.39 49.10 46.14
N VAL A 106 11.06 50.24 46.01
CA VAL A 106 11.85 50.84 47.09
C VAL A 106 10.93 51.51 48.11
N SER A 107 11.27 51.40 49.39
CA SER A 107 10.48 51.96 50.48
C SER A 107 10.42 53.49 50.44
N ASP A 108 9.28 54.07 50.83
CA ASP A 108 9.07 55.52 50.78
C ASP A 108 10.02 56.30 51.72
N LYS A 109 10.59 55.64 52.74
CA LYS A 109 11.65 56.20 53.60
C LYS A 109 12.97 56.37 52.84
N GLN A 110 13.35 55.37 52.05
CA GLN A 110 14.57 55.42 51.24
C GLN A 110 14.43 56.41 50.08
N ILE A 111 13.22 56.54 49.50
CA ILE A 111 12.96 57.50 48.42
C ILE A 111 13.08 58.93 48.91
N ARG A 112 12.55 59.24 50.11
CA ARG A 112 12.76 60.53 50.75
C ARG A 112 14.24 60.84 51.00
N ASN A 113 15.05 59.82 51.31
CA ASN A 113 16.50 60.01 51.47
C ASN A 113 17.22 60.33 50.14
N ILE A 114 16.76 59.75 49.02
CA ILE A 114 17.39 59.92 47.70
C ILE A 114 16.92 61.22 47.01
N PHE A 115 15.62 61.52 47.05
CA PHE A 115 15.00 62.62 46.30
C PHE A 115 14.59 63.81 47.18
N GLY A 116 14.52 63.66 48.50
CA GLY A 116 13.95 64.64 49.43
C GLY A 116 12.41 64.54 49.53
N ASP A 117 11.81 65.39 50.37
CA ASP A 117 10.36 65.33 50.68
C ASP A 117 9.44 65.85 49.56
N ARG A 118 10.01 66.45 48.50
CA ARG A 118 9.23 67.03 47.39
C ARG A 118 8.73 66.00 46.38
N VAL A 119 9.27 64.78 46.38
CA VAL A 119 8.95 63.74 45.38
C VAL A 119 8.14 62.63 46.04
N SER A 120 7.00 62.26 45.44
CA SER A 120 6.17 61.17 45.95
C SER A 120 6.88 59.81 45.84
N GLY A 121 6.59 58.90 46.77
CA GLY A 121 7.15 57.54 46.76
C GLY A 121 6.91 56.77 45.45
N HIS A 122 5.80 57.05 44.77
CA HIS A 122 5.50 56.45 43.47
C HIS A 122 6.30 57.09 42.32
N ALA A 123 6.44 58.43 42.30
CA ALA A 123 7.22 59.14 41.31
C ALA A 123 8.71 58.78 41.40
N GLY A 124 9.28 58.76 42.61
CA GLY A 124 10.68 58.38 42.83
C GLY A 124 10.98 56.94 42.41
N ASN A 125 10.07 55.99 42.69
CA ASN A 125 10.19 54.61 42.21
C ASN A 125 10.13 54.51 40.68
N SER A 126 9.28 55.31 40.04
CA SER A 126 9.17 55.34 38.56
C SER A 126 10.43 55.90 37.92
N VAL A 127 11.00 56.97 38.49
CA VAL A 127 12.28 57.55 38.05
C VAL A 127 13.43 56.55 38.20
N LEU A 128 13.52 55.84 39.33
CA LEU A 128 14.53 54.79 39.52
C LEU A 128 14.39 53.66 38.49
N ARG A 129 13.16 53.24 38.14
CA ARG A 129 12.91 52.24 37.09
C ARG A 129 13.38 52.72 35.72
N ILE A 130 13.06 53.97 35.36
CA ILE A 130 13.46 54.56 34.07
C ILE A 130 14.99 54.66 33.99
N LEU A 131 15.64 55.20 35.03
CA LEU A 131 17.10 55.32 35.06
C LEU A 131 17.79 53.97 35.04
N HIS A 132 17.29 52.99 35.80
CA HIS A 132 17.85 51.64 35.77
C HIS A 132 17.67 50.99 34.39
N HIS A 133 16.51 51.15 33.75
CA HIS A 133 16.29 50.67 32.39
C HIS A 133 17.27 51.30 31.41
N ARG A 134 17.45 52.62 31.42
CA ARG A 134 18.43 53.34 30.58
C ARG A 134 19.87 52.84 30.77
N ARG A 135 20.26 52.50 32.01
CA ARG A 135 21.58 51.89 32.30
C ARG A 135 21.71 50.50 31.70
N THR A 136 20.69 49.66 31.85
CA THR A 136 20.71 48.29 31.33
C THR A 136 20.59 48.21 29.82
N SER A 137 19.86 49.12 29.19
CA SER A 137 19.67 49.18 27.74
C SER A 137 20.81 49.89 27.02
N GLY A 138 21.61 50.69 27.73
CA GLY A 138 22.66 51.54 27.17
C GLY A 138 22.17 52.91 26.70
N SER A 139 20.85 53.15 26.70
CA SER A 139 20.27 54.40 26.23
C SER A 139 20.51 55.60 27.16
N LEU A 140 21.17 55.38 28.30
CA LEU A 140 21.66 56.45 29.16
C LEU A 140 22.66 57.38 28.44
N ALA A 141 23.47 56.85 27.52
CA ALA A 141 24.45 57.64 26.76
C ALA A 141 23.79 58.65 25.82
N ASP A 142 22.60 58.33 25.31
CA ASP A 142 21.86 59.13 24.33
C ASP A 142 20.87 60.09 25.02
N TYR A 143 20.01 59.58 25.90
CA TYR A 143 18.97 60.38 26.56
C TYR A 143 19.44 61.07 27.85
N GLY A 144 20.60 60.69 28.40
CA GLY A 144 21.12 61.21 29.66
C GLY A 144 20.20 60.96 30.86
N VAL A 145 20.40 61.78 31.90
CA VAL A 145 19.50 61.89 33.07
C VAL A 145 18.38 62.91 32.84
N ASP A 146 18.33 63.49 31.65
CA ASP A 146 17.38 64.54 31.28
C ASP A 146 16.07 63.91 30.74
N ASN A 147 15.04 64.74 30.51
CA ASN A 147 13.68 64.33 30.10
C ASN A 147 12.85 63.57 31.16
N LEU A 148 13.16 63.74 32.45
CA LEU A 148 12.37 63.21 33.58
C LEU A 148 11.60 64.31 34.36
N GLY A 149 12.04 65.57 34.24
CA GLY A 149 11.61 66.70 35.06
C GLY A 149 10.14 67.08 34.89
N ASP A 150 9.64 67.22 33.66
CA ASP A 150 8.28 67.75 33.43
C ASP A 150 7.16 66.80 33.85
N LYS A 151 7.42 65.48 33.83
CA LYS A 151 6.41 64.46 34.16
C LYS A 151 6.42 64.04 35.63
N TYR A 152 7.56 64.12 36.31
CA TYR A 152 7.74 63.63 37.68
C TYR A 152 8.23 64.70 38.68
N ASN A 153 8.43 65.94 38.22
CA ASN A 153 8.88 67.11 38.99
C ASN A 153 10.21 66.87 39.75
N VAL A 154 11.16 66.21 39.09
CA VAL A 154 12.49 65.86 39.64
C VAL A 154 13.57 66.72 38.99
N SER A 155 14.40 67.36 39.80
CA SER A 155 15.56 68.14 39.35
C SER A 155 16.67 67.22 38.81
N ARG A 156 17.49 67.73 37.87
CA ARG A 156 18.65 67.03 37.33
C ARG A 156 19.61 66.55 38.43
N ASP A 157 19.83 67.36 39.47
CA ASP A 157 20.70 67.01 40.59
C ASP A 157 20.13 65.85 41.43
N GLN A 158 18.81 65.78 41.58
CA GLN A 158 18.14 64.67 42.26
C GLN A 158 18.21 63.38 41.42
N ALA A 159 18.13 63.50 40.08
CA ALA A 159 18.30 62.36 39.18
C ALA A 159 19.74 61.82 39.18
N ILE A 160 20.75 62.68 39.32
CA ILE A 160 22.16 62.27 39.48
C ILE A 160 22.35 61.52 40.80
N LYS A 161 21.82 62.03 41.92
CA LYS A 161 21.85 61.33 43.22
C LYS A 161 21.15 59.96 43.16
N ALA A 162 20.03 59.88 42.45
CA ALA A 162 19.32 58.63 42.22
C ALA A 162 20.15 57.65 41.36
N LEU A 163 20.87 58.16 40.36
CA LEU A 163 21.77 57.38 39.52
C LEU A 163 22.98 56.85 40.31
N GLU A 164 23.59 57.67 41.16
CA GLU A 164 24.69 57.27 42.05
C GLU A 164 24.23 56.18 43.03
N TRP A 165 23.03 56.32 43.60
CA TRP A 165 22.44 55.28 44.45
C TRP A 165 22.25 53.97 43.68
N LEU A 166 21.76 54.03 42.43
CA LEU A 166 21.60 52.86 41.57
C LEU A 166 22.94 52.22 41.19
N ARG A 167 24.00 53.00 40.97
CA ARG A 167 25.37 52.50 40.68
C ARG A 167 25.94 51.74 41.87
N ASN A 168 25.76 52.29 43.07
CA ASN A 168 26.21 51.65 44.31
C ASN A 168 25.42 50.37 44.62
N ARG A 169 24.11 50.35 44.33
CA ARG A 169 23.25 49.19 44.63
C ARG A 169 23.30 48.09 43.57
N PHE A 170 23.44 48.47 42.30
CA PHE A 170 23.45 47.57 41.14
C PHE A 170 24.63 47.92 40.23
N PRO A 171 25.81 47.30 40.46
CA PRO A 171 26.97 47.50 39.60
C PRO A 171 26.70 46.81 38.24
N ILE A 172 26.74 47.62 37.18
CA ILE A 172 26.55 47.21 35.79
C ILE A 172 27.63 47.91 34.96
N ASP A 173 28.16 47.24 33.96
CA ASP A 173 29.07 47.81 32.97
C ASP A 173 28.26 48.72 32.01
N GLU A 174 28.08 49.98 32.42
CA GLU A 174 27.36 50.99 31.63
C GLU A 174 28.06 51.29 30.30
N ALA A 175 29.38 51.13 30.23
CA ALA A 175 30.16 51.37 29.02
C ALA A 175 29.83 50.34 27.94
N ARG A 176 29.83 49.04 28.28
CA ARG A 176 29.42 47.98 27.35
C ARG A 176 27.95 48.08 26.94
N ALA A 177 27.08 48.46 27.87
CA ALA A 177 25.68 48.68 27.54
C ALA A 177 25.53 49.84 26.53
N ALA A 178 26.26 50.95 26.72
CA ALA A 178 26.29 52.08 25.80
C ALA A 178 26.84 51.70 24.43
N GLU A 179 27.89 50.88 24.37
CA GLU A 179 28.44 50.34 23.13
C GLU A 179 27.40 49.50 22.37
N ALA A 180 26.75 48.54 23.04
CA ALA A 180 25.70 47.73 22.42
C ALA A 180 24.47 48.54 21.98
N TRP A 181 24.19 49.67 22.64
CA TRP A 181 23.17 50.63 22.19
C TRP A 181 23.61 51.36 20.93
N ALA A 182 24.83 51.90 20.93
CA ALA A 182 25.42 52.59 19.78
C ALA A 182 25.49 51.68 18.55
N GLU A 183 25.86 50.40 18.69
CA GLU A 183 25.84 49.43 17.60
C GLU A 183 24.43 49.20 17.03
N LYS A 184 23.43 49.04 17.88
CA LYS A 184 22.03 48.86 17.44
C LYS A 184 21.50 50.08 16.72
N GLU A 185 21.83 51.26 17.24
CA GLU A 185 21.44 52.54 16.65
C GLU A 185 22.12 52.76 15.30
N ALA A 186 23.42 52.51 15.23
CA ALA A 186 24.20 52.56 13.99
C ALA A 186 23.65 51.57 12.95
N ASN A 187 23.33 50.33 13.35
CA ASN A 187 22.71 49.34 12.46
C ASN A 187 21.32 49.77 11.99
N ARG A 188 20.53 50.42 12.85
CA ARG A 188 19.21 50.95 12.46
C ARG A 188 19.37 52.07 11.43
N ILE A 189 20.26 53.04 11.70
CA ILE A 189 20.54 54.16 10.81
C ILE A 189 21.11 53.65 9.48
N ALA A 190 22.03 52.68 9.51
CA ALA A 190 22.60 52.09 8.30
C ALA A 190 21.55 51.33 7.48
N TYR A 191 20.61 50.64 8.13
CA TYR A 191 19.48 50.01 7.45
C TYR A 191 18.51 51.03 6.85
N GLU A 192 18.18 52.10 7.58
CA GLU A 192 17.35 53.20 7.09
C GLU A 192 18.01 53.93 5.90
N LEU A 193 19.32 54.17 5.97
CA LEU A 193 20.10 54.76 4.89
C LEU A 193 20.17 53.84 3.66
N TRP A 194 20.32 52.54 3.88
CA TRP A 194 20.33 51.52 2.81
C TRP A 194 18.96 51.39 2.12
N LEU A 195 17.86 51.50 2.87
CA LEU A 195 16.51 51.56 2.31
C LEU A 195 16.23 52.87 1.56
N ALA A 196 16.88 53.96 1.95
CA ALA A 196 16.74 55.25 1.27
C ALA A 196 17.54 55.35 -0.05
N ASP A 197 18.40 54.37 -0.33
CA ASP A 197 19.17 54.30 -1.56
C ASP A 197 18.30 53.84 -2.75
N PRO A 198 18.14 54.65 -3.81
CA PRO A 198 17.30 54.32 -4.96
C PRO A 198 17.74 53.07 -5.74
N GLU A 199 18.97 52.58 -5.59
CA GLU A 199 19.42 51.34 -6.24
C GLU A 199 18.89 50.05 -5.57
N ASN A 200 18.51 50.12 -4.29
CA ASN A 200 18.00 48.97 -3.53
C ASN A 200 16.46 48.87 -3.54
N ASP A 201 15.79 49.80 -4.21
CA ASP A 201 14.35 49.83 -4.32
C ASP A 201 13.87 48.75 -5.32
N SER A 202 13.13 47.75 -4.83
CA SER A 202 12.18 46.89 -5.57
C SER A 202 12.61 45.61 -6.34
N LYS A 203 13.73 44.92 -6.05
CA LYS A 203 14.05 43.64 -6.77
C LYS A 203 13.84 42.32 -6.02
N TYR A 204 13.71 42.30 -4.68
CA TYR A 204 13.61 41.05 -3.91
C TYR A 204 12.49 41.07 -2.85
N LYS A 205 11.87 39.92 -2.58
CA LYS A 205 10.69 39.79 -1.72
C LYS A 205 10.93 39.94 -0.20
N ASP A 206 12.19 40.10 0.27
CA ASP A 206 12.50 40.40 1.68
C ASP A 206 13.78 41.26 1.82
N PRO A 207 13.67 42.60 1.91
CA PRO A 207 14.83 43.50 2.00
C PRO A 207 15.69 43.27 3.25
N ALA A 208 15.11 42.75 4.33
CA ALA A 208 15.85 42.47 5.56
C ALA A 208 16.77 41.24 5.45
N ARG A 209 16.56 40.35 4.46
CA ARG A 209 17.43 39.21 4.21
C ARG A 209 18.70 39.63 3.46
N VAL A 210 18.55 40.44 2.42
CA VAL A 210 19.66 40.93 1.59
C VAL A 210 20.61 41.79 2.42
N TYR A 211 20.06 42.72 3.21
CA TYR A 211 20.87 43.54 4.11
C TYR A 211 21.64 42.71 5.15
N ARG A 212 21.04 41.63 5.68
CA ARG A 212 21.75 40.71 6.60
C ARG A 212 22.83 39.90 5.92
N GLU A 213 22.61 39.45 4.68
CA GLU A 213 23.62 38.74 3.88
C GLU A 213 24.80 39.67 3.54
N GLN A 214 24.53 40.94 3.22
CA GLN A 214 25.54 41.97 2.99
C GLN A 214 26.34 42.29 4.27
N GLN A 215 25.67 42.55 5.40
CA GLN A 215 26.33 42.76 6.69
C GLN A 215 27.20 41.58 7.09
N LYS A 216 26.75 40.35 6.80
CA LYS A 216 27.53 39.15 7.07
C LYS A 216 28.78 39.09 6.18
N LYS A 217 28.67 39.46 4.91
CA LYS A 217 29.79 39.50 3.98
C LYS A 217 30.82 40.58 4.37
N GLU A 218 30.37 41.78 4.71
CA GLU A 218 31.23 42.88 5.19
C GLU A 218 31.88 42.57 6.55
N ALA A 219 31.19 41.82 7.42
CA ALA A 219 31.78 41.35 8.68
C ALA A 219 32.82 40.25 8.44
N GLU A 220 32.58 39.31 7.52
CA GLU A 220 33.54 38.28 7.12
C GLU A 220 34.78 38.90 6.44
N GLU A 221 34.59 39.92 5.60
CA GLU A 221 35.69 40.68 4.99
C GLU A 221 36.48 41.45 6.05
N ARG A 222 35.81 42.14 6.99
CA ARG A 222 36.48 42.78 8.13
C ARG A 222 37.18 41.79 9.06
N GLU A 223 36.61 40.61 9.31
CA GLU A 223 37.27 39.54 10.07
C GLU A 223 38.50 39.02 9.32
N GLN A 224 38.45 38.91 7.99
CA GLN A 224 39.60 38.53 7.17
C GLN A 224 40.68 39.62 7.15
N GLU A 225 40.29 40.89 7.06
CA GLU A 225 41.20 42.04 7.15
C GLU A 225 41.81 42.16 8.56
N ALA A 226 41.00 41.95 9.61
CA ALA A 226 41.45 41.89 10.98
C ALA A 226 42.35 40.68 11.23
N GLU A 227 42.06 39.50 10.67
CA GLU A 227 42.95 38.33 10.72
C GLU A 227 44.26 38.57 9.95
N GLN A 228 44.22 39.34 8.85
CA GLN A 228 45.42 39.76 8.13
C GLN A 228 46.24 40.79 8.92
N GLN A 229 45.57 41.73 9.61
CA GLN A 229 46.21 42.70 10.51
C GLN A 229 46.71 42.03 11.81
N GLU A 230 45.99 41.07 12.39
CA GLU A 230 46.40 40.29 13.56
C GLU A 230 47.54 39.31 13.21
N ARG A 231 47.58 38.75 12.00
CA ARG A 231 48.76 38.02 11.49
C ARG A 231 50.01 38.90 11.40
N SER A 232 49.84 40.22 11.27
CA SER A 232 50.95 41.18 11.31
C SER A 232 51.30 41.68 12.72
N GLN A 233 50.40 41.51 13.70
CA GLN A 233 50.59 41.95 15.09
C GLN A 233 50.54 40.74 16.04
N TYR A 234 51.64 39.98 16.08
CA TYR A 234 51.78 38.85 16.99
C TYR A 234 51.86 39.33 18.45
N GLY A 235 50.88 38.94 19.26
CA GLY A 235 51.07 38.78 20.71
C GLY A 235 50.02 39.39 21.63
N ILE A 236 48.74 39.02 21.50
CA ILE A 236 47.78 39.16 22.61
C ILE A 236 47.04 37.84 22.82
N LEU A 237 46.97 37.43 24.08
CA LEU A 237 46.43 36.16 24.57
C LEU A 237 44.95 36.02 24.18
N ARG A 238 44.64 35.10 23.26
CA ARG A 238 43.29 34.83 22.75
C ARG A 238 42.51 33.96 23.74
N THR A 239 41.47 34.50 24.37
CA THR A 239 40.44 33.65 25.01
C THR A 239 39.49 33.16 23.93
N GLY A 240 39.71 31.92 23.45
CA GLY A 240 38.85 31.29 22.44
C GLY A 240 37.41 31.08 22.92
N LYS A 241 36.48 30.99 21.95
CA LYS A 241 35.06 30.65 22.19
C LYS A 241 34.96 29.34 23.00
N SER A 242 34.04 29.28 23.95
CA SER A 242 33.84 28.09 24.78
C SER A 242 33.39 26.91 23.91
N GLN A 243 33.82 25.68 24.22
CA GLN A 243 33.40 24.45 23.52
C GLN A 243 31.86 24.31 23.43
N PHE A 244 31.15 24.89 24.40
CA PHE A 244 29.68 24.95 24.40
C PHE A 244 29.13 25.87 23.30
N GLU A 245 29.76 27.01 23.05
CA GLU A 245 29.36 27.97 22.02
C GLU A 245 29.59 27.42 20.61
N ILE A 246 30.71 26.71 20.43
CA ILE A 246 31.05 26.00 19.19
C ILE A 246 29.96 24.97 18.87
N ALA A 247 29.54 24.16 19.84
CA ALA A 247 28.49 23.15 19.66
C ALA A 247 27.10 23.75 19.33
N ILE A 248 26.77 24.94 19.88
CA ILE A 248 25.53 25.65 19.56
C ILE A 248 25.58 26.19 18.13
N GLN A 249 26.70 26.76 17.72
CA GLN A 249 26.89 27.27 16.35
C GLN A 249 26.79 26.13 15.34
N GLU A 250 27.40 24.99 15.62
CA GLU A 250 27.33 23.81 14.76
C GLU A 250 25.91 23.28 14.62
N LYS A 251 25.14 23.16 15.72
CA LYS A 251 23.73 22.76 15.66
C LYS A 251 22.85 23.76 14.91
N ARG A 252 23.12 25.05 15.01
CA ARG A 252 22.40 26.08 14.23
C ARG A 252 22.73 25.96 12.75
N ARG A 253 24.00 25.72 12.41
CA ARG A 253 24.45 25.47 11.03
C ARG A 253 23.76 24.25 10.44
N GLN A 254 23.73 23.13 11.16
CA GLN A 254 23.03 21.91 10.73
C GLN A 254 21.53 22.14 10.49
N ARG A 255 20.85 22.88 11.38
CA ARG A 255 19.43 23.22 11.17
C ARG A 255 19.23 24.09 9.93
N LEU A 256 20.11 25.05 9.70
CA LEU A 256 20.06 25.90 8.50
C LEU A 256 20.32 25.07 7.25
N GLU A 257 21.35 24.21 7.24
CA GLU A 257 21.67 23.29 6.15
C GLU A 257 20.51 22.30 5.86
N GLU A 258 19.83 21.80 6.89
CA GLU A 258 18.64 20.96 6.70
C GLU A 258 17.47 21.73 6.09
N ILE A 259 17.29 23.00 6.47
CA ILE A 259 16.24 23.87 5.92
C ILE A 259 16.57 24.22 4.46
N THR A 260 17.83 24.58 4.16
CA THR A 260 18.27 24.90 2.80
C THR A 260 18.14 23.68 1.91
N LYS A 261 18.63 22.52 2.33
CA LYS A 261 18.49 21.27 1.57
C LYS A 261 17.03 20.92 1.27
N LYS A 262 16.14 21.07 2.26
CA LYS A 262 14.69 20.86 2.06
C LYS A 262 14.06 21.88 1.11
N ALA A 263 14.58 23.11 1.07
CA ALA A 263 14.12 24.13 0.13
C ALA A 263 14.61 23.84 -1.29
N GLU A 264 15.89 23.49 -1.44
CA GLU A 264 16.50 23.06 -2.71
C GLU A 264 15.79 21.83 -3.29
N GLU A 265 15.50 20.82 -2.46
CA GLU A 265 14.75 19.63 -2.89
C GLU A 265 13.32 19.97 -3.36
N LYS A 266 12.67 20.97 -2.74
CA LYS A 266 11.33 21.44 -3.17
C LYS A 266 11.39 22.24 -4.45
N GLU A 267 12.39 23.12 -4.61
CA GLU A 267 12.61 23.90 -5.81
C GLU A 267 12.95 22.99 -7.00
N ALA A 268 13.85 22.02 -6.79
CA ALA A 268 14.19 21.02 -7.80
C ALA A 268 12.95 20.22 -8.25
N ARG A 269 12.10 19.79 -7.31
CA ARG A 269 10.83 19.11 -7.64
C ARG A 269 9.87 20.03 -8.40
N ALA A 270 9.74 21.29 -8.02
CA ALA A 270 8.88 22.24 -8.72
C ALA A 270 9.36 22.47 -10.18
N VAL A 271 10.66 22.61 -10.37
CA VAL A 271 11.28 22.72 -11.71
C VAL A 271 11.05 21.45 -12.54
N GLU A 272 11.18 20.27 -11.94
CA GLU A 272 10.87 19.00 -12.60
C GLU A 272 9.38 18.89 -12.96
N GLU A 273 8.48 19.27 -12.05
CA GLU A 273 7.04 19.28 -12.29
C GLU A 273 6.65 20.25 -13.41
N GLU A 274 7.24 21.45 -13.46
CA GLU A 274 7.05 22.41 -14.54
C GLU A 274 7.55 21.87 -15.88
N LYS A 275 8.70 21.20 -15.90
CA LYS A 275 9.19 20.52 -17.11
C LYS A 275 8.22 19.43 -17.56
N MET A 276 7.68 18.62 -16.66
CA MET A 276 6.70 17.57 -16.97
C MET A 276 5.34 18.14 -17.42
N LEU A 277 4.94 19.30 -16.92
CA LEU A 277 3.74 20.01 -17.39
C LEU A 277 3.98 20.63 -18.77
N ALA A 278 5.19 21.14 -19.03
CA ALA A 278 5.57 21.72 -20.31
C ALA A 278 5.59 20.69 -21.44
N THR A 279 5.82 19.40 -21.16
CA THR A 279 5.69 18.34 -22.17
C THR A 279 4.24 18.08 -22.60
N GLY A 280 3.24 18.56 -21.85
CA GLY A 280 1.81 18.37 -22.14
C GLY A 280 1.30 16.94 -21.90
N GLU A 281 2.16 16.01 -21.48
CA GLU A 281 1.80 14.62 -21.16
C GLU A 281 1.18 14.50 -19.74
N TRP A 282 1.42 15.48 -18.88
CA TRP A 282 0.98 15.48 -17.48
C TRP A 282 0.04 16.65 -17.20
N VAL A 283 -0.94 16.41 -16.32
CA VAL A 283 -1.92 17.40 -15.86
C VAL A 283 -1.92 17.39 -14.33
N ARG A 284 -2.16 18.56 -13.70
CA ARG A 284 -2.30 18.64 -12.25
C ARG A 284 -3.58 17.94 -11.78
N THR A 285 -3.55 17.38 -10.58
CA THR A 285 -4.75 16.83 -9.94
C THR A 285 -5.80 17.93 -9.70
N PRO A 286 -7.09 17.59 -9.52
CA PRO A 286 -8.12 18.57 -9.15
C PRO A 286 -7.76 19.38 -7.90
N GLY A 287 -7.10 18.75 -6.91
CA GLY A 287 -6.58 19.44 -5.73
C GLY A 287 -5.26 20.21 -5.95
N GLY A 288 -4.66 20.13 -7.15
CA GLY A 288 -3.42 20.82 -7.52
C GLY A 288 -2.17 20.33 -6.78
N THR A 289 -2.26 19.20 -6.06
CA THR A 289 -1.20 18.72 -5.17
C THR A 289 -0.17 17.83 -5.85
N GLN A 290 -0.57 17.13 -6.92
CA GLN A 290 0.27 16.15 -7.63
C GLN A 290 0.07 16.27 -9.14
N LEU A 291 0.96 15.62 -9.89
CA LEU A 291 0.81 15.40 -11.33
C LEU A 291 0.20 14.03 -11.61
N MET A 292 -0.64 13.95 -12.64
CA MET A 292 -1.20 12.71 -13.16
C MET A 292 -1.22 12.71 -14.70
N LYS A 293 -1.36 11.54 -15.31
CA LYS A 293 -1.61 11.45 -16.75
C LYS A 293 -3.08 11.78 -17.04
N PRO A 294 -3.41 12.39 -18.19
CA PRO A 294 -4.79 12.57 -18.64
C PRO A 294 -5.59 11.27 -18.57
N GLY A 295 -6.79 11.30 -17.97
CA GLY A 295 -7.69 10.14 -17.86
C GLY A 295 -7.49 9.22 -16.65
N GLN A 296 -6.50 9.51 -15.79
CA GLN A 296 -6.35 8.87 -14.48
C GLN A 296 -7.36 9.44 -13.47
N ASP A 297 -7.82 8.59 -12.56
CA ASP A 297 -8.76 9.00 -11.50
C ASP A 297 -7.98 9.32 -10.22
N THR A 298 -8.42 10.31 -9.45
CA THR A 298 -7.87 10.57 -8.11
C THR A 298 -8.83 10.08 -7.03
N TYR A 299 -8.27 9.72 -5.87
CA TYR A 299 -9.04 9.40 -4.69
C TYR A 299 -8.40 10.05 -3.46
N VAL A 300 -9.21 10.24 -2.42
CA VAL A 300 -8.74 10.77 -1.14
C VAL A 300 -8.52 9.60 -0.19
N ASP A 301 -7.28 9.45 0.28
CA ASP A 301 -6.92 8.44 1.27
C ASP A 301 -7.56 8.75 2.63
N VAL A 302 -7.55 7.79 3.55
CA VAL A 302 -8.07 7.87 4.93
C VAL A 302 -7.50 9.07 5.72
N PHE A 303 -6.36 9.63 5.30
CA PHE A 303 -5.75 10.83 5.88
C PHE A 303 -6.15 12.15 5.23
N GLY A 304 -7.13 12.16 4.31
CA GLY A 304 -7.49 13.36 3.57
C GLY A 304 -6.46 13.77 2.50
N ARG A 305 -5.52 12.87 2.17
CA ARG A 305 -4.49 13.12 1.16
C ARG A 305 -4.98 12.63 -0.19
N GLU A 306 -4.97 13.52 -1.17
CA GLU A 306 -5.24 13.15 -2.56
C GLU A 306 -4.15 12.18 -3.06
N GLN A 307 -4.56 11.13 -3.78
CA GLN A 307 -3.69 10.13 -4.39
C GLN A 307 -4.16 9.85 -5.82
N VAL A 308 -3.23 9.61 -6.72
CA VAL A 308 -3.51 9.24 -8.11
C VAL A 308 -3.71 7.73 -8.21
N SER A 309 -4.85 7.29 -8.75
CA SER A 309 -5.13 5.88 -9.00
C SER A 309 -4.35 5.37 -10.21
N ARG A 310 -3.47 4.39 -9.99
CA ARG A 310 -2.70 3.73 -11.06
C ARG A 310 -3.40 2.52 -11.65
N ARG A 311 -4.63 2.22 -11.22
CA ARG A 311 -5.34 0.99 -11.60
C ARG A 311 -5.53 0.87 -13.11
N LYS A 312 -5.88 1.95 -13.81
CA LYS A 312 -6.04 1.96 -15.28
C LYS A 312 -4.72 1.66 -15.98
N GLU A 313 -3.63 2.31 -15.56
CA GLU A 313 -2.29 2.08 -16.10
C GLU A 313 -1.80 0.65 -15.86
N GLU A 314 -2.05 0.10 -14.66
CA GLU A 314 -1.73 -1.29 -14.35
C GLU A 314 -2.56 -2.28 -15.18
N MET A 315 -3.84 -1.99 -15.41
CA MET A 315 -4.69 -2.78 -16.30
C MET A 315 -4.21 -2.74 -17.75
N GLU A 316 -3.90 -1.56 -18.28
CA GLU A 316 -3.35 -1.39 -19.63
C GLU A 316 -2.01 -2.09 -19.78
N LYS A 317 -1.14 -1.99 -18.76
CA LYS A 317 0.14 -2.70 -18.74
C LYS A 317 -0.05 -4.22 -18.73
N ALA A 318 -0.98 -4.72 -17.91
CA ALA A 318 -1.31 -6.14 -17.86
C ALA A 318 -1.92 -6.63 -19.18
N GLN A 319 -2.76 -5.81 -19.82
CA GLN A 319 -3.35 -6.10 -21.12
C GLN A 319 -2.28 -6.17 -22.22
N LYS A 320 -1.42 -5.15 -22.33
CA LYS A 320 -0.29 -5.16 -23.28
C LYS A 320 0.66 -6.34 -23.06
N ALA A 321 0.83 -6.78 -21.82
CA ALA A 321 1.66 -7.94 -21.48
C ALA A 321 0.96 -9.28 -21.77
N ALA A 322 -0.38 -9.30 -21.86
CA ALA A 322 -1.18 -10.47 -22.18
C ALA A 322 -1.42 -10.62 -23.69
N GLU A 323 -1.42 -9.51 -24.44
CA GLU A 323 -1.50 -9.50 -25.90
C GLU A 323 -0.31 -10.23 -26.53
N THR A 324 -0.59 -10.94 -27.63
CA THR A 324 0.46 -11.56 -28.43
C THR A 324 1.29 -10.48 -29.13
N PRO A 325 2.59 -10.71 -29.38
CA PRO A 325 3.44 -9.73 -30.07
C PRO A 325 3.05 -9.52 -31.56
N PHE A 326 2.16 -10.36 -32.10
CA PHE A 326 1.73 -10.34 -33.50
C PHE A 326 0.46 -9.50 -33.67
N LYS A 327 0.41 -8.69 -34.73
CA LYS A 327 -0.77 -7.87 -35.06
C LYS A 327 -1.79 -8.65 -35.85
N ASP A 328 -1.32 -9.46 -36.81
CA ASP A 328 -2.16 -10.23 -37.70
C ASP A 328 -1.93 -11.74 -37.55
N PRO A 329 -2.98 -12.58 -37.76
CA PRO A 329 -2.82 -14.02 -37.77
C PRO A 329 -1.81 -14.50 -38.81
N GLU A 330 -1.74 -13.85 -39.97
CA GLU A 330 -0.82 -14.20 -41.05
C GLU A 330 0.66 -14.00 -40.65
N GLU A 331 0.96 -12.93 -39.91
CA GLU A 331 2.30 -12.66 -39.38
C GLU A 331 2.72 -13.74 -38.38
N MET A 332 1.82 -14.11 -37.48
CA MET A 332 2.03 -15.21 -36.53
C MET A 332 2.26 -16.55 -37.26
N LEU A 333 1.52 -16.78 -38.35
CA LEU A 333 1.65 -17.99 -39.15
C LEU A 333 2.99 -18.05 -39.89
N ALA A 334 3.46 -16.93 -40.42
CA ALA A 334 4.73 -16.83 -41.14
C ALA A 334 5.94 -17.15 -40.23
N GLN A 335 5.84 -16.83 -38.94
CA GLN A 335 6.94 -17.04 -37.99
C GLN A 335 7.06 -18.47 -37.45
N THR A 336 6.03 -19.30 -37.62
CA THR A 336 5.96 -20.62 -36.99
C THR A 336 5.63 -21.70 -38.00
N THR A 337 6.32 -22.83 -37.96
CA THR A 337 5.98 -23.97 -38.84
C THR A 337 4.88 -24.84 -38.24
N LEU A 338 4.14 -25.57 -39.08
CA LEU A 338 3.12 -26.51 -38.61
C LEU A 338 3.68 -27.52 -37.59
N THR A 339 4.87 -28.06 -37.86
CA THR A 339 5.53 -29.00 -36.95
C THR A 339 5.84 -28.36 -35.60
N GLN A 340 6.33 -27.11 -35.58
CA GLN A 340 6.62 -26.38 -34.34
C GLN A 340 5.37 -26.11 -33.49
N ARG A 341 4.20 -25.97 -34.12
CA ARG A 341 2.93 -25.78 -33.40
C ARG A 341 2.36 -27.09 -32.86
N LEU A 342 2.36 -28.14 -33.67
CA LEU A 342 1.70 -29.40 -33.33
C LEU A 342 2.56 -30.27 -32.41
N TYR A 343 3.83 -30.47 -32.75
CA TYR A 343 4.68 -31.46 -32.08
C TYR A 343 4.83 -31.26 -30.57
N PRO A 344 5.13 -30.06 -30.03
CA PRO A 344 5.34 -29.89 -28.60
C PRO A 344 4.11 -30.23 -27.76
N MET A 345 2.92 -29.83 -28.23
CA MET A 345 1.67 -30.15 -27.53
C MET A 345 1.33 -31.63 -27.66
N THR A 346 1.49 -32.23 -28.85
CA THR A 346 1.25 -33.67 -29.04
C THR A 346 2.15 -34.52 -28.14
N ALA A 347 3.45 -34.21 -28.08
CA ALA A 347 4.39 -34.93 -27.21
C ALA A 347 4.03 -34.78 -25.73
N PHE A 348 3.64 -33.57 -25.30
CA PHE A 348 3.22 -33.33 -23.92
C PHE A 348 1.92 -34.06 -23.57
N VAL A 349 0.91 -33.99 -24.44
CA VAL A 349 -0.36 -34.70 -24.23
C VAL A 349 -0.15 -36.20 -24.17
N LEU A 350 0.74 -36.76 -24.99
CA LEU A 350 1.12 -38.17 -24.91
C LEU A 350 1.68 -38.53 -23.52
N VAL A 351 2.58 -37.70 -22.98
CA VAL A 351 3.11 -37.89 -21.61
C VAL A 351 1.99 -37.79 -20.58
N VAL A 352 1.10 -36.79 -20.69
CA VAL A 352 -0.05 -36.63 -19.79
C VAL A 352 -0.95 -37.87 -19.82
N CYS A 353 -1.23 -38.43 -21.00
CA CYS A 353 -2.00 -39.66 -21.15
C CYS A 353 -1.30 -40.86 -20.51
N LEU A 354 0.02 -41.02 -20.71
CA LEU A 354 0.79 -42.11 -20.08
C LEU A 354 0.82 -41.99 -18.55
N VAL A 355 0.98 -40.77 -18.02
CA VAL A 355 0.93 -40.52 -16.58
C VAL A 355 -0.47 -40.77 -16.03
N SER A 356 -1.52 -40.36 -16.75
CA SER A 356 -2.92 -40.60 -16.38
C SER A 356 -3.25 -42.09 -16.38
N PHE A 357 -2.74 -42.84 -17.36
CA PHE A 357 -2.85 -44.29 -17.43
C PHE A 357 -2.12 -44.97 -16.28
N GLY A 358 -0.86 -44.59 -16.02
CA GLY A 358 -0.10 -45.11 -14.88
C GLY A 358 -0.78 -44.81 -13.55
N PHE A 359 -1.29 -43.58 -13.38
CA PHE A 359 -2.07 -43.21 -12.20
C PHE A 359 -3.32 -44.08 -12.06
N ALA A 360 -4.08 -44.28 -13.13
CA ALA A 360 -5.27 -45.14 -13.09
C ALA A 360 -4.96 -46.59 -12.69
N HIS A 361 -3.80 -47.13 -13.06
CA HIS A 361 -3.40 -48.51 -12.75
C HIS A 361 -2.81 -48.70 -11.35
N TYR A 362 -1.98 -47.77 -10.90
CA TYR A 362 -1.22 -47.91 -9.67
C TYR A 362 -1.82 -47.13 -8.49
N TYR A 363 -2.91 -46.38 -8.72
CA TYR A 363 -3.54 -45.62 -7.65
C TYR A 363 -4.31 -46.53 -6.69
N GLU A 364 -3.85 -46.55 -5.44
CA GLU A 364 -4.57 -47.15 -4.33
C GLU A 364 -5.12 -46.05 -3.39
N PRO A 365 -6.40 -46.09 -3.00
CA PRO A 365 -6.97 -45.06 -2.15
C PRO A 365 -6.33 -45.10 -0.76
N PRO A 366 -5.85 -43.97 -0.21
CA PRO A 366 -5.25 -43.95 1.11
C PRO A 366 -6.29 -44.28 2.18
N ALA A 367 -5.84 -44.96 3.25
CA ALA A 367 -6.67 -45.24 4.41
C ALA A 367 -7.19 -43.91 5.04
N PRO A 368 -8.39 -43.91 5.65
CA PRO A 368 -9.03 -42.68 6.16
C PRO A 368 -8.13 -41.83 7.08
N SER A 369 -7.27 -42.46 7.89
CA SER A 369 -6.34 -41.79 8.81
C SER A 369 -5.31 -40.89 8.12
N TYR A 370 -4.97 -41.18 6.86
CA TYR A 370 -4.01 -40.40 6.07
C TYR A 370 -4.67 -39.35 5.17
N ARG A 371 -6.01 -39.24 5.19
CA ARG A 371 -6.74 -38.25 4.38
C ARG A 371 -6.77 -36.89 5.09
N LEU A 372 -6.65 -35.81 4.32
CA LEU A 372 -6.81 -34.45 4.83
C LEU A 372 -8.21 -34.24 5.46
N TRP A 373 -9.22 -34.86 4.86
CA TRP A 373 -10.59 -34.94 5.38
C TRP A 373 -11.00 -36.41 5.52
N PRO A 374 -10.78 -37.03 6.70
CA PRO A 374 -11.12 -38.43 6.94
C PRO A 374 -12.62 -38.73 6.88
N ASP A 375 -13.43 -37.74 7.25
CA ASP A 375 -14.88 -37.83 7.37
C ASP A 375 -15.63 -37.66 6.03
N LEU A 376 -14.93 -37.33 4.95
CA LEU A 376 -15.54 -37.06 3.64
C LEU A 376 -15.36 -38.25 2.69
N ALA A 377 -16.39 -38.58 1.93
CA ALA A 377 -16.28 -39.58 0.88
C ALA A 377 -15.20 -39.20 -0.16
N PRO A 378 -14.45 -40.19 -0.70
CA PRO A 378 -13.41 -39.93 -1.69
C PRO A 378 -13.91 -39.22 -2.96
N SER A 379 -15.13 -39.52 -3.41
CA SER A 379 -15.81 -38.85 -4.53
C SER A 379 -16.02 -37.37 -4.24
N THR A 380 -16.64 -37.05 -3.12
CA THR A 380 -16.92 -35.68 -2.68
C THR A 380 -15.65 -34.86 -2.53
N ALA A 381 -14.61 -35.44 -1.92
CA ALA A 381 -13.33 -34.75 -1.77
C ALA A 381 -12.69 -34.43 -3.13
N THR A 382 -12.84 -35.32 -4.12
CA THR A 382 -12.32 -35.13 -5.48
C THR A 382 -13.13 -34.07 -6.22
N LEU A 383 -14.46 -34.15 -6.18
CA LEU A 383 -15.35 -33.16 -6.77
C LEU A 383 -15.11 -31.77 -6.16
N ALA A 384 -15.08 -31.66 -4.84
CA ALA A 384 -14.82 -30.41 -4.13
C ALA A 384 -13.47 -29.81 -4.54
N ALA A 385 -12.42 -30.63 -4.70
CA ALA A 385 -11.12 -30.16 -5.17
C ALA A 385 -11.18 -29.62 -6.62
N LEU A 386 -11.89 -30.30 -7.53
CA LEU A 386 -12.08 -29.82 -8.90
C LEU A 386 -12.89 -28.51 -8.95
N LEU A 387 -14.00 -28.44 -8.21
CA LEU A 387 -14.83 -27.24 -8.10
C LEU A 387 -14.02 -26.06 -7.54
N LEU A 388 -13.27 -26.29 -6.46
CA LEU A 388 -12.44 -25.28 -5.83
C LEU A 388 -11.35 -24.79 -6.78
N THR A 389 -10.66 -25.70 -7.47
CA THR A 389 -9.59 -25.35 -8.41
C THR A 389 -10.11 -24.46 -9.54
N ASN A 390 -11.20 -24.85 -10.19
CA ASN A 390 -11.81 -24.05 -11.26
C ASN A 390 -12.31 -22.69 -10.75
N THR A 391 -12.90 -22.66 -9.56
CA THR A 391 -13.36 -21.40 -8.92
C THR A 391 -12.19 -20.48 -8.62
N LEU A 392 -11.09 -20.99 -8.05
CA LEU A 392 -9.89 -20.20 -7.75
C LEU A 392 -9.23 -19.63 -9.02
N VAL A 393 -9.14 -20.42 -10.10
CA VAL A 393 -8.64 -19.94 -11.38
C VAL A 393 -9.57 -18.87 -11.98
N CYS A 394 -10.89 -19.06 -11.90
CA CYS A 394 -11.85 -18.04 -12.32
C CYS A 394 -11.73 -16.73 -11.51
N LEU A 395 -11.50 -16.82 -10.20
CA LEU A 395 -11.22 -15.64 -9.36
C LEU A 395 -9.87 -15.01 -9.71
N ALA A 396 -8.85 -15.81 -10.07
CA ALA A 396 -7.56 -15.30 -10.50
C ALA A 396 -7.68 -14.46 -11.78
N TRP A 397 -8.60 -14.78 -12.69
CA TRP A 397 -8.94 -13.92 -13.84
C TRP A 397 -9.50 -12.55 -13.46
N ARG A 398 -9.97 -12.35 -12.22
CA ARG A 398 -10.41 -11.03 -11.72
C ARG A 398 -9.30 -10.22 -11.11
N TRP A 399 -8.13 -10.83 -10.92
CA TRP A 399 -6.97 -10.14 -10.38
C TRP A 399 -5.96 -9.86 -11.49
N THR A 400 -5.86 -8.58 -11.86
CA THR A 400 -5.08 -8.07 -13.01
C THR A 400 -3.61 -8.51 -13.05
N PRO A 401 -2.87 -8.71 -11.94
CA PRO A 401 -1.49 -9.18 -12.00
C PRO A 401 -1.34 -10.60 -12.56
N PHE A 402 -2.40 -11.42 -12.52
CA PHE A 402 -2.35 -12.78 -13.03
C PHE A 402 -2.70 -12.90 -14.51
N TRP A 403 -3.23 -11.86 -15.16
CA TRP A 403 -3.63 -11.92 -16.57
C TRP A 403 -2.51 -12.39 -17.50
N PRO A 404 -1.25 -11.88 -17.41
CA PRO A 404 -0.19 -12.33 -18.31
C PRO A 404 0.15 -13.81 -18.13
N ILE A 405 -0.01 -14.35 -16.91
CA ILE A 405 0.25 -15.77 -16.62
C ILE A 405 -0.92 -16.62 -17.14
N LEU A 406 -2.15 -16.21 -16.86
CA LEU A 406 -3.35 -16.94 -17.24
C LEU A 406 -3.56 -16.97 -18.75
N THR A 407 -3.40 -15.85 -19.46
CA THR A 407 -3.47 -15.82 -20.92
C THR A 407 -2.36 -16.66 -21.56
N ARG A 408 -1.18 -16.71 -20.93
CA ARG A 408 -0.04 -17.47 -21.44
C ARG A 408 -0.19 -18.98 -21.25
N TYR A 409 -0.71 -19.44 -20.11
CA TYR A 409 -0.70 -20.88 -19.75
C TYR A 409 -2.08 -21.52 -19.54
N PHE A 410 -3.11 -20.73 -19.26
CA PHE A 410 -4.49 -21.18 -18.96
C PHE A 410 -5.50 -20.84 -20.06
N MET A 411 -5.02 -20.36 -21.21
CA MET A 411 -5.85 -20.06 -22.37
C MET A 411 -5.22 -20.73 -23.59
N HIS A 412 -5.98 -21.58 -24.27
CA HIS A 412 -5.50 -22.24 -25.47
C HIS A 412 -5.68 -21.32 -26.69
N VAL A 413 -4.60 -21.17 -27.45
CA VAL A 413 -4.57 -20.39 -28.69
C VAL A 413 -3.93 -21.24 -29.79
N PRO A 414 -4.68 -21.71 -30.79
CA PRO A 414 -4.15 -22.64 -31.80
C PRO A 414 -3.03 -22.06 -32.68
N GLY A 415 -2.98 -20.74 -32.84
CA GLY A 415 -1.95 -20.05 -33.61
C GLY A 415 -0.58 -19.96 -32.93
N TYR A 416 -0.55 -19.88 -31.61
CA TYR A 416 0.68 -19.87 -30.83
C TYR A 416 0.55 -20.82 -29.63
N PRO A 417 0.45 -22.14 -29.90
CA PRO A 417 0.14 -23.11 -28.88
C PRO A 417 1.35 -23.33 -27.98
N ARG A 418 1.09 -23.48 -26.68
CA ARG A 418 2.09 -23.91 -25.71
C ARG A 418 1.64 -25.22 -25.11
N ALA A 419 2.56 -26.19 -25.01
CA ALA A 419 2.26 -27.53 -24.52
C ALA A 419 1.44 -27.56 -23.21
N VAL A 420 1.84 -26.74 -22.22
CA VAL A 420 1.18 -26.63 -20.91
C VAL A 420 -0.29 -26.17 -20.99
N GLN A 421 -0.66 -25.44 -22.05
CA GLN A 421 -2.05 -24.99 -22.25
C GLN A 421 -3.02 -26.15 -22.38
N ALA A 422 -2.57 -27.34 -22.82
CA ALA A 422 -3.40 -28.54 -22.90
C ALA A 422 -3.95 -28.99 -21.53
N LEU A 423 -3.32 -28.56 -20.43
CA LEU A 423 -3.81 -28.83 -19.08
C LEU A 423 -4.40 -27.58 -18.42
N GLY A 424 -3.72 -26.44 -18.56
CA GLY A 424 -4.14 -25.21 -17.90
C GLY A 424 -5.52 -24.72 -18.36
N ASN A 425 -5.86 -24.87 -19.64
CA ASN A 425 -7.16 -24.42 -20.15
C ASN A 425 -8.35 -25.22 -19.59
N VAL A 426 -8.16 -26.47 -19.20
CA VAL A 426 -9.20 -27.37 -18.68
C VAL A 426 -9.75 -26.83 -17.35
N PHE A 427 -8.91 -26.15 -16.57
CA PHE A 427 -9.25 -25.57 -15.27
C PHE A 427 -9.59 -24.08 -15.33
N SER A 428 -9.74 -23.51 -16.53
CA SER A 428 -9.83 -22.07 -16.75
C SER A 428 -11.22 -21.66 -17.26
N HIS A 429 -11.83 -20.67 -16.61
CA HIS A 429 -13.11 -20.09 -17.04
C HIS A 429 -13.08 -18.58 -16.92
N VAL A 430 -13.36 -17.89 -18.03
CA VAL A 430 -13.39 -16.43 -18.09
C VAL A 430 -14.79 -15.86 -17.80
N GLN A 431 -15.87 -16.53 -18.21
CA GLN A 431 -17.25 -16.15 -17.85
C GLN A 431 -17.79 -16.98 -16.69
N TYR A 432 -18.57 -16.35 -15.80
CA TYR A 432 -19.16 -17.03 -14.64
C TYR A 432 -20.26 -18.02 -15.05
N GLU A 433 -21.02 -17.70 -16.08
CA GLU A 433 -22.08 -18.55 -16.62
C GLU A 433 -21.50 -19.84 -17.20
N HIS A 434 -20.34 -19.73 -17.87
CA HIS A 434 -19.63 -20.89 -18.42
C HIS A 434 -19.02 -21.76 -17.30
N LEU A 435 -18.47 -21.13 -16.24
CA LEU A 435 -18.04 -21.86 -15.05
C LEU A 435 -19.23 -22.59 -14.41
N LEU A 436 -20.32 -21.88 -14.14
CA LEU A 436 -21.50 -22.42 -13.46
C LEU A 436 -22.10 -23.60 -14.24
N GLY A 437 -22.29 -23.46 -15.55
CA GLY A 437 -22.81 -24.53 -16.40
C GLY A 437 -21.94 -25.79 -16.35
N ASN A 438 -20.62 -25.63 -16.49
CA ASN A 438 -19.69 -26.77 -16.42
C ASN A 438 -19.66 -27.41 -15.03
N MET A 439 -19.60 -26.61 -13.97
CA MET A 439 -19.54 -27.13 -12.60
C MET A 439 -20.85 -27.82 -12.20
N MET A 440 -22.01 -27.36 -12.68
CA MET A 440 -23.30 -28.02 -12.46
C MET A 440 -23.35 -29.40 -13.13
N VAL A 441 -22.95 -29.50 -14.40
CA VAL A 441 -22.92 -30.80 -15.10
C VAL A 441 -21.89 -31.73 -14.44
N LEU A 442 -20.73 -31.20 -14.07
CA LEU A 442 -19.70 -31.96 -13.37
C LEU A 442 -20.23 -32.47 -12.02
N ALA A 443 -20.95 -31.66 -11.24
CA ALA A 443 -21.52 -32.09 -9.96
C ALA A 443 -22.57 -33.19 -10.09
N LEU A 444 -23.27 -33.29 -11.24
CA LEU A 444 -24.24 -34.35 -11.50
C LEU A 444 -23.56 -35.66 -11.93
N VAL A 445 -22.57 -35.57 -12.81
CA VAL A 445 -21.94 -36.75 -13.44
C VAL A 445 -20.74 -37.27 -12.64
N ALA A 446 -20.00 -36.39 -11.95
CA ALA A 446 -18.76 -36.77 -11.29
C ALA A 446 -18.96 -37.76 -10.13
N PRO A 447 -19.93 -37.60 -9.20
CA PRO A 447 -20.10 -38.57 -8.11
C PRO A 447 -20.40 -39.97 -8.64
N VAL A 448 -21.35 -40.09 -9.57
CA VAL A 448 -21.73 -41.39 -10.14
C VAL A 448 -20.62 -42.03 -10.97
N ALA A 449 -19.90 -41.23 -11.76
CA ALA A 449 -18.78 -41.75 -12.54
C ALA A 449 -17.62 -42.16 -11.63
N HIS A 450 -17.33 -41.37 -10.60
CA HIS A 450 -16.28 -41.65 -9.64
C HIS A 450 -16.55 -42.93 -8.84
N GLU A 451 -17.78 -43.13 -8.35
CA GLU A 451 -18.16 -44.39 -7.68
C GLU A 451 -18.16 -45.59 -8.64
N LEU A 452 -18.45 -45.37 -9.93
CA LEU A 452 -18.44 -46.43 -10.94
C LEU A 452 -17.02 -46.93 -11.26
N VAL A 453 -16.07 -46.02 -11.51
CA VAL A 453 -14.72 -46.40 -12.00
C VAL A 453 -13.59 -46.21 -11.00
N GLY A 454 -13.87 -45.58 -9.86
CA GLY A 454 -12.88 -45.20 -8.85
C GLY A 454 -12.07 -43.96 -9.23
N ARG A 455 -11.40 -43.38 -8.22
CA ARG A 455 -10.67 -42.10 -8.34
C ARG A 455 -9.58 -42.10 -9.41
N GLY A 456 -8.81 -43.19 -9.52
CA GLY A 456 -7.67 -43.29 -10.43
C GLY A 456 -8.09 -43.12 -11.89
N VAL A 457 -9.02 -43.97 -12.34
CA VAL A 457 -9.59 -43.93 -13.69
C VAL A 457 -10.34 -42.62 -13.93
N PHE A 458 -11.13 -42.17 -12.95
CA PHE A 458 -11.90 -40.93 -13.04
C PHE A 458 -11.00 -39.70 -13.30
N LEU A 459 -10.00 -39.47 -12.46
CA LEU A 459 -9.08 -38.34 -12.62
C LEU A 459 -8.20 -38.49 -13.86
N GLY A 460 -7.75 -39.71 -14.14
CA GLY A 460 -6.98 -40.01 -15.35
C GLY A 460 -7.76 -39.62 -16.61
N THR A 461 -9.05 -40.00 -16.66
CA THR A 461 -9.94 -39.68 -17.79
C THR A 461 -10.26 -38.20 -17.85
N TYR A 462 -10.53 -37.53 -16.72
CA TYR A 462 -10.78 -36.09 -16.70
C TYR A 462 -9.62 -35.31 -17.31
N VAL A 463 -8.40 -35.59 -16.84
CA VAL A 463 -7.17 -34.93 -17.29
C VAL A 463 -6.87 -35.28 -18.76
N SER A 464 -6.92 -36.56 -19.13
CA SER A 464 -6.61 -36.97 -20.51
C SER A 464 -7.66 -36.47 -21.50
N ALA A 465 -8.95 -36.45 -21.15
CA ALA A 465 -10.02 -35.97 -22.03
C ALA A 465 -9.93 -34.46 -22.25
N GLY A 466 -9.58 -33.68 -21.22
CA GLY A 466 -9.28 -32.25 -21.38
C GLY A 466 -8.06 -32.00 -22.28
N ALA A 467 -6.98 -32.76 -22.07
CA ALA A 467 -5.75 -32.63 -22.84
C ALA A 467 -5.90 -33.04 -24.31
N LEU A 468 -6.55 -34.18 -24.56
CA LEU A 468 -6.85 -34.67 -25.91
C LEU A 468 -7.92 -33.83 -26.61
N GLY A 469 -8.89 -33.29 -25.87
CA GLY A 469 -9.82 -32.28 -26.38
C GLY A 469 -9.09 -31.04 -26.88
N THR A 470 -8.19 -30.49 -26.08
CA THR A 470 -7.36 -29.34 -26.49
C THR A 470 -6.51 -29.65 -27.71
N LEU A 471 -5.94 -30.86 -27.76
CA LEU A 471 -5.18 -31.32 -28.92
C LEU A 471 -6.06 -31.42 -30.17
N ALA A 472 -7.29 -31.92 -30.05
CA ALA A 472 -8.24 -31.99 -31.15
C ALA A 472 -8.57 -30.61 -31.71
N SER A 473 -8.80 -29.61 -30.85
CA SER A 473 -9.00 -28.21 -31.25
C SER A 473 -7.78 -27.64 -31.97
N LEU A 474 -6.57 -27.92 -31.47
CA LEU A 474 -5.34 -27.48 -32.10
C LEU A 474 -5.19 -28.01 -33.54
N TYR A 475 -5.43 -29.32 -33.71
CA TYR A 475 -5.36 -29.98 -35.01
C TYR A 475 -6.46 -29.49 -35.94
N TRP A 476 -7.68 -29.31 -35.44
CA TRP A 476 -8.79 -28.79 -36.23
C TRP A 476 -8.56 -27.37 -36.73
N ALA A 477 -7.91 -26.51 -35.94
CA ALA A 477 -7.57 -25.15 -36.33
C ALA A 477 -6.38 -25.07 -37.31
N ASN A 478 -5.38 -25.95 -37.20
CA ASN A 478 -4.19 -25.90 -38.06
C ASN A 478 -4.31 -26.72 -39.36
N LEU A 479 -5.10 -27.80 -39.36
CA LEU A 479 -5.25 -28.73 -40.50
C LEU A 479 -6.68 -28.80 -41.04
N GLY A 480 -7.67 -28.42 -40.23
CA GLY A 480 -9.08 -28.47 -40.59
C GLY A 480 -9.64 -27.10 -41.00
N ARG A 481 -10.88 -26.84 -40.57
CA ARG A 481 -11.59 -25.56 -40.83
C ARG A 481 -11.75 -24.70 -39.56
N GLY A 482 -10.99 -24.99 -38.50
CA GLY A 482 -11.03 -24.20 -37.28
C GLY A 482 -10.34 -22.84 -37.44
N SER A 483 -10.66 -21.90 -36.55
CA SER A 483 -10.01 -20.58 -36.53
C SER A 483 -8.71 -20.64 -35.71
N ILE A 484 -7.63 -20.14 -36.30
CA ILE A 484 -6.30 -20.08 -35.68
C ILE A 484 -6.23 -19.02 -34.57
N ALA A 485 -7.07 -18.00 -34.67
CA ALA A 485 -7.19 -16.92 -33.68
C ALA A 485 -8.26 -17.21 -32.60
N ALA A 486 -8.92 -18.38 -32.64
CA ALA A 486 -9.87 -18.74 -31.61
C ALA A 486 -9.17 -18.94 -30.26
N HIS A 487 -9.85 -18.55 -29.18
CA HIS A 487 -9.43 -18.83 -27.82
C HIS A 487 -10.37 -19.85 -27.22
N SER A 488 -9.82 -20.89 -26.60
CA SER A 488 -10.59 -21.95 -25.97
C SER A 488 -10.17 -22.13 -24.50
N VAL A 489 -11.17 -22.15 -23.62
CA VAL A 489 -11.04 -22.32 -22.17
C VAL A 489 -12.23 -23.12 -21.66
N GLY A 490 -12.01 -23.99 -20.69
CA GLY A 490 -13.08 -24.66 -19.95
C GLY A 490 -12.91 -26.17 -19.82
N ALA A 491 -13.59 -26.70 -18.80
CA ALA A 491 -13.59 -28.12 -18.46
C ALA A 491 -14.49 -29.00 -19.36
N SER A 492 -15.13 -28.42 -20.39
CA SER A 492 -16.20 -29.09 -21.14
C SER A 492 -15.73 -30.38 -21.82
N ALA A 493 -14.55 -30.40 -22.45
CA ALA A 493 -13.99 -31.62 -23.04
C ALA A 493 -13.79 -32.74 -21.99
N ALA A 494 -13.35 -32.38 -20.78
CA ALA A 494 -13.19 -33.33 -19.69
C ALA A 494 -14.54 -33.86 -19.18
N ILE A 495 -15.55 -32.98 -19.09
CA ILE A 495 -16.92 -33.35 -18.72
C ILE A 495 -17.54 -34.29 -19.77
N TRP A 496 -17.39 -33.99 -21.06
CA TRP A 496 -17.80 -34.88 -22.14
C TRP A 496 -17.14 -36.25 -22.04
N GLY A 497 -15.84 -36.29 -21.78
CA GLY A 497 -15.11 -37.55 -21.57
C GLY A 497 -15.66 -38.38 -20.41
N ILE A 498 -15.91 -37.76 -19.24
CA ILE A 498 -16.50 -38.46 -18.09
C ILE A 498 -17.95 -38.90 -18.39
N ALA A 499 -18.77 -38.03 -18.99
CA ALA A 499 -20.16 -38.35 -19.30
C ALA A 499 -20.25 -39.51 -20.30
N THR A 500 -19.40 -39.52 -21.33
CA THR A 500 -19.28 -40.64 -22.26
C THR A 500 -18.82 -41.92 -21.53
N LEU A 501 -17.77 -41.84 -20.70
CA LEU A 501 -17.29 -42.97 -19.92
C LEU A 501 -18.41 -43.58 -19.06
N TYR A 502 -19.12 -42.74 -18.31
CA TYR A 502 -20.23 -43.17 -17.46
C TYR A 502 -21.36 -43.82 -18.27
N CYS A 503 -21.85 -43.16 -19.32
CA CYS A 503 -22.97 -43.65 -20.11
C CYS A 503 -22.67 -44.96 -20.86
N LEU A 504 -21.40 -45.24 -21.18
CA LEU A 504 -21.00 -46.49 -21.84
C LEU A 504 -20.82 -47.65 -20.86
N LEU A 505 -20.36 -47.37 -19.64
CA LEU A 505 -20.07 -48.39 -18.62
C LEU A 505 -21.25 -48.68 -17.67
N THR A 506 -22.17 -47.73 -17.50
CA THR A 506 -23.28 -47.89 -16.58
C THR A 506 -24.38 -48.79 -17.16
N ASP A 507 -24.87 -49.70 -16.32
CA ASP A 507 -26.06 -50.51 -16.57
C ASP A 507 -27.29 -49.97 -15.81
N THR A 508 -27.15 -48.82 -15.14
CA THR A 508 -28.20 -48.14 -14.39
C THR A 508 -29.16 -47.42 -15.33
N GLU A 509 -30.47 -47.66 -15.17
CA GLU A 509 -31.51 -47.11 -16.05
C GLU A 509 -32.30 -45.95 -15.42
N SER A 510 -32.06 -45.61 -14.16
CA SER A 510 -32.67 -44.44 -13.51
C SER A 510 -31.69 -43.66 -12.65
N ILE A 511 -31.78 -42.32 -12.74
CA ILE A 511 -31.08 -41.36 -11.89
C ILE A 511 -32.13 -40.52 -11.18
N LYS A 512 -32.01 -40.42 -9.85
CA LYS A 512 -32.75 -39.44 -9.06
C LYS A 512 -31.98 -38.14 -9.05
N ILE A 513 -32.53 -37.07 -9.63
CA ILE A 513 -31.86 -35.77 -9.71
C ILE A 513 -32.09 -35.01 -8.39
N PRO A 514 -31.08 -34.31 -7.82
CA PRO A 514 -31.29 -33.45 -6.66
C PRO A 514 -32.35 -32.38 -6.96
N PHE A 515 -33.38 -32.29 -6.11
CA PHE A 515 -34.55 -31.41 -6.26
C PHE A 515 -35.50 -31.76 -7.43
N GLY A 516 -35.28 -32.90 -8.10
CA GLY A 516 -36.17 -33.45 -9.12
C GLY A 516 -36.78 -34.80 -8.70
N GLY A 517 -37.58 -35.38 -9.60
CA GLY A 517 -38.06 -36.76 -9.47
C GLY A 517 -37.03 -37.79 -9.95
N GLU A 518 -37.44 -39.06 -9.95
CA GLU A 518 -36.68 -40.13 -10.61
C GLU A 518 -36.84 -40.01 -12.12
N VAL A 519 -35.72 -39.90 -12.84
CA VAL A 519 -35.70 -39.85 -14.29
C VAL A 519 -35.11 -41.15 -14.79
N SER A 520 -35.96 -42.00 -15.36
CA SER A 520 -35.50 -43.16 -16.13
C SER A 520 -34.92 -42.67 -17.45
N PHE A 521 -33.71 -43.12 -17.77
CA PHE A 521 -33.03 -42.78 -19.02
C PHE A 521 -32.27 -43.99 -19.52
N TRP A 522 -32.09 -44.06 -20.83
CA TRP A 522 -31.32 -45.11 -21.48
C TRP A 522 -29.90 -44.56 -21.72
N PRO A 523 -28.87 -44.94 -20.93
CA PRO A 523 -27.58 -44.25 -20.94
C PRO A 523 -26.91 -44.23 -22.31
N LYS A 524 -26.93 -45.36 -23.01
CA LYS A 524 -26.37 -45.53 -24.36
C LYS A 524 -27.13 -44.68 -25.41
N MET A 525 -28.46 -44.58 -25.28
CA MET A 525 -29.27 -43.73 -26.16
C MET A 525 -29.06 -42.24 -25.84
N LEU A 526 -28.91 -41.88 -24.57
CA LEU A 526 -28.66 -40.51 -24.14
C LEU A 526 -27.34 -40.00 -24.71
N ILE A 527 -26.25 -40.77 -24.57
CA ILE A 527 -24.96 -40.35 -25.13
C ILE A 527 -25.00 -40.32 -26.66
N THR A 528 -25.69 -41.27 -27.30
CA THR A 528 -25.87 -41.25 -28.76
C THR A 528 -26.64 -40.00 -29.21
N ALA A 529 -27.69 -39.61 -28.50
CA ALA A 529 -28.46 -38.40 -28.79
C ALA A 529 -27.61 -37.14 -28.60
N PHE A 530 -26.81 -37.06 -27.54
CA PHE A 530 -25.90 -35.95 -27.30
C PHE A 530 -24.78 -35.86 -28.35
N VAL A 531 -24.19 -36.98 -28.75
CA VAL A 531 -23.20 -37.02 -29.84
C VAL A 531 -23.84 -36.60 -31.16
N ALA A 532 -25.04 -37.09 -31.48
CA ALA A 532 -25.77 -36.69 -32.69
C ALA A 532 -26.11 -35.20 -32.69
N TRP A 533 -26.53 -34.66 -31.54
CA TRP A 533 -26.74 -33.23 -31.35
C TRP A 533 -25.46 -32.43 -31.58
N GLU A 534 -24.34 -32.88 -31.04
CA GLU A 534 -23.05 -32.21 -31.19
C GLU A 534 -22.57 -32.22 -32.65
N ILE A 535 -22.76 -33.33 -33.37
CA ILE A 535 -22.50 -33.42 -34.81
C ILE A 535 -23.41 -32.46 -35.59
N ALA A 536 -24.71 -32.43 -35.26
CA ALA A 536 -25.67 -31.53 -35.91
C ALA A 536 -25.31 -30.05 -35.67
N MET A 537 -24.85 -29.70 -34.47
CA MET A 537 -24.39 -28.35 -34.13
C MET A 537 -23.08 -28.01 -34.84
N ALA A 538 -22.11 -28.93 -34.86
CA ALA A 538 -20.83 -28.73 -35.54
C ALA A 538 -20.98 -28.61 -37.07
N ALA A 539 -22.01 -29.23 -37.66
CA ALA A 539 -22.33 -29.13 -39.08
C ALA A 539 -23.03 -27.82 -39.48
N ARG A 540 -23.57 -27.05 -38.51
CA ARG A 540 -24.20 -25.76 -38.80
C ARG A 540 -23.12 -24.74 -39.20
N LYS A 541 -23.41 -23.95 -40.22
CA LYS A 541 -22.52 -22.88 -40.73
C LYS A 541 -22.54 -21.60 -39.87
N SER A 542 -23.35 -21.54 -38.82
CA SER A 542 -23.41 -20.36 -37.95
C SER A 542 -22.14 -20.26 -37.11
N PRO A 543 -21.62 -19.05 -36.85
CA PRO A 543 -20.59 -18.87 -35.82
C PRO A 543 -21.10 -19.48 -34.51
N SER A 544 -20.36 -20.45 -34.00
CA SER A 544 -20.61 -21.11 -32.72
C SER A 544 -19.60 -20.59 -31.72
N THR A 545 -20.06 -20.28 -30.51
CA THR A 545 -19.20 -19.96 -29.37
C THR A 545 -18.62 -21.23 -28.72
N MET A 546 -18.98 -22.41 -29.22
CA MET A 546 -18.69 -23.69 -28.61
C MET A 546 -17.60 -24.44 -29.40
N ASP A 547 -16.58 -24.91 -28.69
CA ASP A 547 -15.43 -25.62 -29.27
C ASP A 547 -15.76 -27.10 -29.50
N HIS A 548 -16.48 -27.37 -30.59
CA HIS A 548 -16.92 -28.72 -30.96
C HIS A 548 -15.75 -29.71 -31.12
N ALA A 549 -14.60 -29.25 -31.62
CA ALA A 549 -13.43 -30.10 -31.80
C ALA A 549 -12.92 -30.63 -30.44
N SER A 550 -12.91 -29.78 -29.42
CA SER A 550 -12.55 -30.20 -28.06
C SER A 550 -13.52 -31.23 -27.49
N HIS A 551 -14.82 -31.07 -27.76
CA HIS A 551 -15.85 -31.99 -27.29
C HIS A 551 -15.68 -33.38 -27.92
N PHE A 552 -15.43 -33.44 -29.24
CA PHE A 552 -15.14 -34.70 -29.91
C PHE A 552 -13.88 -35.39 -29.40
N GLY A 553 -12.81 -34.63 -29.09
CA GLY A 553 -11.62 -35.18 -28.45
C GLY A 553 -11.90 -35.76 -27.05
N GLY A 554 -12.75 -35.08 -26.28
CA GLY A 554 -13.25 -35.57 -24.98
C GLY A 554 -14.05 -36.86 -25.11
N ILE A 555 -15.05 -36.89 -26.01
CA ILE A 555 -15.89 -38.06 -26.30
C ILE A 555 -15.03 -39.25 -26.73
N ALA A 556 -14.10 -39.06 -27.67
CA ALA A 556 -13.21 -40.11 -28.15
C ALA A 556 -12.35 -40.70 -27.02
N THR A 557 -11.92 -39.86 -26.09
CA THR A 557 -11.19 -40.31 -24.89
C THR A 557 -12.07 -41.17 -23.99
N GLY A 558 -13.31 -40.73 -23.72
CA GLY A 558 -14.27 -41.51 -22.93
C GLY A 558 -14.59 -42.87 -23.55
N VAL A 559 -14.80 -42.92 -24.87
CA VAL A 559 -14.97 -44.18 -25.63
C VAL A 559 -13.75 -45.09 -25.50
N GLY A 560 -12.55 -44.53 -25.67
CA GLY A 560 -11.30 -45.29 -25.58
C GLY A 560 -11.08 -45.91 -24.20
N VAL A 561 -11.32 -45.15 -23.13
CA VAL A 561 -11.19 -45.64 -21.76
C VAL A 561 -12.27 -46.67 -21.43
N ALA A 562 -13.53 -46.43 -21.83
CA ALA A 562 -14.61 -47.41 -21.64
C ALA A 562 -14.29 -48.73 -22.37
N GLY A 563 -13.84 -48.66 -23.63
CA GLY A 563 -13.42 -49.82 -24.41
C GLY A 563 -12.28 -50.60 -23.75
N TYR A 564 -11.26 -49.90 -23.24
CA TYR A 564 -10.17 -50.51 -22.49
C TYR A 564 -10.66 -51.26 -21.24
N LEU A 565 -11.58 -50.65 -20.48
CA LEU A 565 -12.15 -51.26 -19.28
C LEU A 565 -13.02 -52.47 -19.60
N HIS A 566 -13.80 -52.42 -20.69
CA HIS A 566 -14.55 -53.59 -21.17
C HIS A 566 -13.61 -54.76 -21.50
N VAL A 567 -12.54 -54.52 -22.26
CA VAL A 567 -11.58 -55.55 -22.67
C VAL A 567 -10.84 -56.14 -21.48
N THR A 568 -10.53 -55.33 -20.46
CA THR A 568 -9.85 -55.78 -19.23
C THR A 568 -10.80 -56.40 -18.19
N GLY A 569 -12.05 -56.69 -18.56
CA GLY A 569 -12.98 -57.46 -17.73
C GLY A 569 -13.69 -56.65 -16.65
N PHE A 570 -13.94 -55.35 -16.85
CA PHE A 570 -14.65 -54.50 -15.89
C PHE A 570 -16.01 -55.05 -15.46
N HIS A 571 -16.84 -55.54 -16.39
CA HIS A 571 -18.17 -56.11 -16.05
C HIS A 571 -18.07 -57.42 -15.25
N GLN A 572 -17.04 -58.23 -15.47
CA GLN A 572 -16.85 -59.46 -14.70
C GLN A 572 -16.50 -59.12 -13.23
N ARG A 573 -15.69 -58.08 -13.02
CA ARG A 573 -15.37 -57.56 -11.69
C ARG A 573 -16.59 -56.92 -11.00
N ARG A 574 -17.46 -56.24 -11.75
CA ARG A 574 -18.66 -55.58 -11.22
C ARG A 574 -19.83 -56.54 -10.96
N ALA A 575 -20.05 -57.52 -11.84
CA ALA A 575 -21.05 -58.57 -11.64
C ALA A 575 -20.74 -59.44 -10.41
N ALA A 576 -19.48 -59.50 -9.98
CA ALA A 576 -19.07 -60.12 -8.73
C ALA A 576 -19.25 -59.21 -7.49
N ALA A 577 -19.58 -57.92 -7.66
CA ALA A 577 -19.53 -56.91 -6.60
C ALA A 577 -20.89 -56.50 -6.00
N ASP A 578 -21.96 -56.20 -6.78
CA ASP A 578 -23.36 -56.20 -6.24
C ASP A 578 -24.48 -55.93 -7.28
N THR A 579 -25.73 -56.00 -6.78
CA THR A 579 -27.00 -56.41 -7.40
C THR A 579 -28.08 -55.32 -7.50
N GLU A 580 -27.74 -54.02 -7.60
CA GLU A 580 -28.75 -52.94 -7.59
C GLU A 580 -28.72 -52.06 -8.87
N LYS A 581 -29.90 -51.87 -9.48
CA LYS A 581 -30.08 -51.24 -10.81
C LYS A 581 -30.38 -49.73 -10.78
N THR A 582 -30.50 -49.13 -9.59
CA THR A 582 -30.89 -47.73 -9.40
C THR A 582 -29.82 -46.97 -8.62
N VAL A 583 -29.45 -45.77 -9.07
CA VAL A 583 -28.45 -44.93 -8.39
C VAL A 583 -29.10 -43.59 -7.99
N ASP A 584 -29.19 -43.34 -6.68
CA ASP A 584 -29.81 -42.14 -6.13
C ASP A 584 -28.80 -40.98 -6.09
N VAL A 585 -28.70 -40.21 -7.18
CA VAL A 585 -27.77 -39.06 -7.26
C VAL A 585 -28.19 -37.93 -6.32
N GLY A 586 -29.49 -37.72 -6.13
CA GLY A 586 -30.02 -36.75 -5.17
C GLY A 586 -29.74 -37.15 -3.72
N GLY A 587 -29.81 -38.44 -3.42
CA GLY A 587 -29.41 -39.05 -2.16
C GLY A 587 -27.91 -38.89 -1.91
N LEU A 588 -27.08 -39.28 -2.89
CA LEU A 588 -25.63 -39.08 -2.85
C LEU A 588 -25.30 -37.60 -2.60
N VAL A 589 -25.80 -36.68 -3.43
CA VAL A 589 -25.54 -35.23 -3.24
C VAL A 589 -26.03 -34.73 -1.88
N LYS A 590 -27.16 -35.21 -1.35
CA LYS A 590 -27.63 -34.84 -0.01
C LYS A 590 -26.75 -35.40 1.10
N GLU A 591 -26.30 -36.65 0.97
CA GLU A 591 -25.37 -37.30 1.87
C GLU A 591 -24.04 -36.55 1.86
N GLU A 592 -23.49 -36.27 0.68
CA GLU A 592 -22.30 -35.44 0.49
C GLU A 592 -22.45 -34.05 1.14
N VAL A 593 -23.59 -33.38 0.96
CA VAL A 593 -23.85 -32.08 1.59
C VAL A 593 -23.93 -32.21 3.12
N SER A 594 -24.50 -33.31 3.63
CA SER A 594 -24.57 -33.59 5.07
C SER A 594 -23.19 -33.89 5.65
N GLU A 595 -22.35 -34.66 4.95
CA GLU A 595 -20.96 -34.94 5.31
C GLU A 595 -20.13 -33.66 5.35
N VAL A 596 -20.27 -32.81 4.32
CA VAL A 596 -19.59 -31.50 4.27
C VAL A 596 -20.06 -30.62 5.42
N LYS A 597 -21.36 -30.57 5.70
CA LYS A 597 -21.91 -29.81 6.83
C LYS A 597 -21.35 -30.32 8.15
N ASP A 598 -21.30 -31.63 8.37
CA ASP A 598 -20.80 -32.23 9.60
C ASP A 598 -19.30 -32.04 9.77
N ALA A 599 -18.53 -32.14 8.67
CA ALA A 599 -17.11 -31.83 8.64
C ALA A 599 -16.85 -30.35 9.00
N VAL A 600 -17.61 -29.42 8.40
CA VAL A 600 -17.53 -27.99 8.72
C VAL A 600 -17.92 -27.74 10.17
N VAL A 601 -18.99 -28.36 10.67
CA VAL A 601 -19.41 -28.23 12.08
C VAL A 601 -18.34 -28.77 13.03
N LYS A 602 -17.68 -29.88 12.72
CA LYS A 602 -16.55 -30.40 13.52
C LYS A 602 -15.35 -29.45 13.50
N VAL A 603 -15.01 -28.87 12.36
CA VAL A 603 -13.93 -27.89 12.24
C VAL A 603 -14.27 -26.62 13.04
N VAL A 604 -15.48 -26.10 12.92
CA VAL A 604 -15.95 -24.92 13.66
C VAL A 604 -16.05 -25.20 15.16
N LYS A 605 -16.44 -26.41 15.60
CA LYS A 605 -16.45 -26.79 17.02
C LYS A 605 -15.05 -27.01 17.60
N LYS A 606 -14.04 -27.29 16.76
CA LYS A 606 -12.64 -27.40 17.15
C LYS A 606 -11.89 -26.06 17.10
N ALA A 607 -12.47 -25.02 16.48
CA ALA A 607 -11.93 -23.67 16.34
C ALA A 607 -12.46 -22.73 17.41
#